data_AF-A0A2H0DFJ1-F1
#
_entry.id   AF-A0A2H0DFJ1-F1
#
_cell.length_a   1.000
_cell.length_b   1.000
_cell.length_c   1.000
_cell.angle_alpha   90.00
_cell.angle_beta   90.00
_cell.angle_gamma   90.00
#
_symmetry.space_group_name_H-M   'P 1'
#
loop_
_entity.id
_entity.type
_entity.pdbx_description
1 polymer ?
#
loop_
_entity_poly.entity_id
_entity_poly.type
_entity_poly.pdbx_seq_one_letter_code
_entity_poly.pdbx_strand_id
1 'polypeptide(L)' 'MNSWVTDIMLSKENIKDMVRAGRCRWKIENECFNTLKNQGYDIEHNDGHGEENLSYNMYLLTFMHLMGVARLLTDVLAN' A
#
# COMPACT_ATOMS: atom_id res chain seq x y z
N MET A 1 -10.76 -11.55 -3.14
CA MET A 1 -10.88 -11.51 -1.67
C MET A 1 -11.03 -10.05 -1.29
N ASN A 2 -12.22 -9.60 -0.87
CA ASN A 2 -12.55 -8.18 -0.64
C ASN A 2 -13.06 -7.96 0.79
N SER A 3 -12.33 -8.48 1.78
CA SER A 3 -12.68 -8.32 3.20
C SER A 3 -11.54 -7.59 3.91
N TRP A 4 -11.87 -6.61 4.75
CA TRP A 4 -10.94 -5.90 5.61
C TRP A 4 -11.63 -5.62 6.95
N VAL A 5 -10.83 -5.43 8.00
CA VAL A 5 -11.28 -5.11 9.35
C VAL A 5 -10.94 -3.64 9.63
N THR A 6 -11.81 -2.94 10.33
CA THR A 6 -11.62 -1.54 10.72
C THR A 6 -12.23 -1.30 12.09
N ASP A 7 -11.59 -0.44 12.89
CA ASP A 7 -12.11 0.03 14.18
C ASP A 7 -13.08 1.22 14.03
N ILE A 8 -13.24 1.73 12.80
CA ILE A 8 -14.16 2.82 12.48
C ILE A 8 -15.60 2.28 12.49
N MET A 9 -16.47 2.90 13.29
CA MET A 9 -17.89 2.54 13.32
C MET A 9 -18.55 2.83 11.97
N LEU A 10 -19.15 1.81 11.35
CA LEU A 10 -19.81 1.92 10.06
C LEU A 10 -21.25 2.43 10.22
N SER A 11 -21.62 3.42 9.40
CA SER A 11 -22.96 4.00 9.31
C SER A 11 -23.37 4.15 7.84
N LYS A 12 -24.65 4.42 7.57
CA LYS A 12 -25.12 4.58 6.17
C LYS A 12 -24.50 5.77 5.47
N GLU A 13 -24.05 6.76 6.24
CA GLU A 13 -23.45 7.99 5.76
C GLU A 13 -21.98 7.78 5.38
N ASN A 14 -21.23 6.98 6.13
CA ASN A 14 -19.79 6.80 5.91
C ASN A 14 -19.41 5.55 5.08
N ILE A 15 -20.35 4.61 4.89
CA ILE A 15 -20.04 3.34 4.24
C ILE A 15 -19.54 3.50 2.80
N LYS A 16 -20.06 4.50 2.06
CA LYS A 16 -19.62 4.78 0.69
C LYS A 16 -18.15 5.20 0.64
N ASP A 17 -17.77 6.11 1.53
CA ASP A 17 -16.40 6.59 1.62
C ASP A 17 -15.45 5.51 2.14
N MET A 18 -15.92 4.67 3.05
CA MET A 18 -15.15 3.53 3.57
C MET A 18 -14.87 2.47 2.50
N VAL A 19 -15.85 2.15 1.66
CA VAL A 19 -15.65 1.24 0.52
C VAL A 19 -14.69 1.87 -0.49
N ARG A 20 -14.82 3.17 -0.77
CA ARG A 20 -13.90 3.88 -1.67
C ARG A 20 -12.46 3.85 -1.15
N ALA A 21 -12.26 4.15 0.14
CA ALA A 21 -10.96 4.10 0.80
C ALA A 21 -10.37 2.68 0.74
N GLY A 22 -11.15 1.64 1.04
CA GLY A 22 -10.71 0.25 0.94
C GLY A 22 -10.28 -0.16 -0.48
N ARG A 23 -11.01 0.30 -1.51
CA ARG A 23 -10.67 0.06 -2.93
C ARG A 23 -9.43 0.84 -3.36
N CYS A 24 -9.28 2.09 -2.90
CA CYS A 24 -8.07 2.87 -3.12
C CYS A 24 -6.85 2.18 -2.49
N ARG A 25 -6.94 1.75 -1.23
CA ARG A 25 -5.86 1.00 -0.56
C ARG A 25 -5.45 -0.24 -1.34
N TRP A 26 -6.43 -1.07 -1.73
CA TRP A 26 -6.15 -2.26 -2.53
C TRP A 26 -5.47 -1.94 -3.86
N LYS A 27 -5.90 -0.89 -4.56
CA LYS A 27 -5.30 -0.48 -5.83
C LYS A 27 -3.85 -0.04 -5.65
N ILE A 28 -3.55 0.78 -4.63
CA ILE A 28 -2.18 1.20 -4.30
C ILE A 28 -1.31 -0.02 -4.00
N GLU A 29 -1.78 -0.92 -3.13
CA GLU A 29 -1.05 -2.13 -2.76
C GLU A 29 -0.71 -2.94 -4.01
N ASN A 30 -1.68 -3.17 -4.89
CA ASN A 30 -1.46 -3.93 -6.12
C ASN A 30 -0.53 -3.23 -7.12
N GLU A 31 -0.68 -1.92 -7.34
CA GLU A 31 0.19 -1.18 -8.26
C GLU A 31 1.62 -1.09 -7.72
N CYS A 32 1.76 -0.92 -6.40
CA CYS A 32 3.05 -0.99 -5.72
C CYS A 32 3.66 -2.39 -5.86
N PHE A 33 2.94 -3.47 -5.51
CA PHE A 33 3.42 -4.84 -5.69
C PHE A 33 3.82 -5.12 -7.15
N ASN A 34 3.03 -4.67 -8.12
CA ASN A 34 3.38 -4.84 -9.54
C ASN A 34 4.65 -4.06 -9.93
N THR A 35 4.84 -2.86 -9.38
CA THR A 35 6.04 -2.05 -9.59
C THR A 35 7.27 -2.74 -8.98
N LEU A 36 7.15 -3.21 -7.74
CA LEU A 36 8.22 -3.91 -7.05
C LEU A 36 8.61 -5.23 -7.73
N LYS A 37 7.63 -5.92 -8.31
CA LYS A 37 7.85 -7.17 -9.03
C LYS A 37 8.42 -6.96 -10.43
N ASN A 38 7.89 -5.99 -11.19
CA ASN A 38 8.13 -5.93 -12.65
C ASN A 38 8.89 -4.68 -13.13
N GLN A 39 9.12 -3.67 -12.29
CA GLN A 39 9.80 -2.42 -12.69
C GLN A 39 11.20 -2.27 -12.07
N GLY A 40 11.94 -3.38 -11.97
CA GLY A 40 13.38 -3.37 -11.71
C GLY A 40 13.81 -3.61 -10.26
N TYR A 41 12.88 -3.90 -9.34
CA TYR A 41 13.21 -4.39 -8.00
C TYR A 41 13.19 -5.93 -7.89
N ASP A 42 12.59 -6.61 -8.88
CA ASP A 42 12.53 -8.09 -9.02
C ASP A 42 12.36 -8.83 -7.68
N ILE A 43 11.50 -8.33 -6.79
CA ILE A 43 11.39 -8.87 -5.41
C ILE A 43 10.93 -10.33 -5.33
N GLU A 44 10.53 -10.92 -6.46
CA GLU A 44 10.24 -12.35 -6.57
C GLU A 44 11.52 -13.20 -6.56
N HIS A 45 12.68 -12.61 -6.85
CA HIS A 45 14.00 -13.20 -6.74
C HIS A 45 14.89 -12.32 -5.85
N ASN A 46 15.34 -12.89 -4.74
CA ASN A 46 16.43 -12.28 -4.00
C ASN A 46 17.73 -12.60 -4.74
N ASP A 47 18.27 -11.65 -5.51
CA ASP A 47 19.53 -11.78 -6.27
C ASP A 47 20.80 -11.99 -5.40
N GLY A 48 20.63 -12.38 -4.14
CA GLY A 48 21.73 -12.87 -3.31
C GLY A 48 22.56 -11.78 -2.65
N HIS A 49 21.99 -10.60 -2.37
CA HIS A 49 22.70 -9.50 -1.68
C HIS A 49 23.00 -9.75 -0.18
N GLY A 50 22.80 -10.98 0.33
CA GLY A 50 23.02 -11.34 1.73
C GLY A 50 22.02 -10.69 2.70
N GLU A 51 22.08 -11.06 3.98
CA GLU A 51 21.20 -10.47 5.01
C GLU A 51 21.48 -8.99 5.32
N GLU A 52 22.67 -8.49 4.98
CA GLU A 52 23.08 -7.10 5.30
C GLU A 52 22.16 -6.04 4.67
N ASN A 53 21.67 -6.27 3.45
CA ASN A 53 20.84 -5.30 2.73
C ASN A 53 19.34 -5.66 2.71
N LEU A 54 18.96 -6.82 3.23
CA LEU A 54 17.56 -7.27 3.25
C LEU A 54 16.68 -6.31 4.06
N SER A 55 17.18 -5.85 5.21
CA SER A 55 16.51 -4.87 6.07
C SER A 55 16.35 -3.51 5.40
N TYR A 56 17.36 -3.09 4.62
CA TYR A 56 17.33 -1.82 3.90
C TYR A 56 16.35 -1.86 2.72
N ASN A 57 16.31 -2.98 1.98
CA ASN A 57 15.30 -3.20 0.95
C ASN A 57 13.89 -3.22 1.54
N MET A 58 13.64 -4.00 2.60
CA MET A 58 12.34 -3.99 3.31
C MET A 58 11.95 -2.59 3.81
N TYR A 59 12.91 -1.80 4.31
CA TYR A 59 12.69 -0.42 4.71
C TYR A 59 12.27 0.46 3.51
N LEU A 60 12.98 0.38 2.37
CA LEU A 60 12.62 1.14 1.16
C LEU A 60 11.22 0.76 0.64
N LEU A 61 10.87 -0.53 0.66
CA LEU A 61 9.53 -1.00 0.29
C LEU A 61 8.45 -0.42 1.22
N THR A 62 8.70 -0.43 2.53
CA THR A 62 7.77 0.10 3.54
C THR A 62 7.64 1.63 3.43
N PHE A 63 8.73 2.33 3.16
CA PHE A 63 8.74 3.78 2.97
C PHE A 63 7.97 4.19 1.71
N MET A 64 8.14 3.48 0.59
CA MET A 64 7.36 3.72 -0.63
C MET A 64 5.85 3.49 -0.41
N HIS A 65 5.49 2.43 0.34
CA HIS A 65 4.10 2.18 0.72
C HIS A 65 3.52 3.33 1.55
N LEU A 66 4.24 3.80 2.58
CA LEU A 66 3.81 4.91 3.43
C LEU A 66 3.61 6.21 2.63
N MET A 67 4.50 6.53 1.70
CA MET A 67 4.37 7.71 0.84
C MET A 67 3.13 7.66 -0.05
N GLY A 68 2.81 6.49 -0.60
CA GLY A 68 1.60 6.29 -1.42
C GLY A 68 0.30 6.50 -0.62
N VAL A 69 0.27 6.02 0.62
CA VAL A 69 -0.85 6.23 1.55
C VAL A 69 -0.97 7.69 1.96
N ALA A 70 0.14 8.36 2.27
CA ALA A 70 0.15 9.77 2.66
C ALA A 70 -0.39 10.69 1.54
N ARG A 71 -0.03 10.43 0.28
CA ARG A 71 -0.52 11.16 -0.91
C ARG A 71 -2.05 11.13 -1.02
N LEU A 72 -2.66 9.96 -0.81
CA LEU A 72 -4.11 9.82 -0.90
C LEU A 72 -4.84 10.39 0.32
N LEU A 73 -4.23 10.35 1.51
CA LEU A 73 -4.76 11.06 2.67
C LEU A 73 -4.78 12.57 2.43
N THR A 74 -3.73 13.14 1.84
CA THR A 74 -3.73 14.57 1.45
C THR A 74 -4.79 14.88 0.40
N ASP A 75 -4.99 14.00 -0.60
CA ASP A 75 -6.00 14.22 -1.64
C ASP A 75 -7.45 14.12 -1.10
N VAL A 76 -7.67 13.29 -0.07
CA VAL A 76 -8.97 13.15 0.61
C VAL A 76 -9.24 14.28 1.58
N LEU A 77 -8.23 14.81 2.28
CA LEU A 77 -8.37 15.93 3.22
C LEU A 77 -8.34 17.30 2.55
N ALA A 78 -7.85 17.39 1.30
CA ALA A 78 -7.85 18.62 0.50
C ALA A 78 -9.20 18.90 -0.20
N ASN A 79 -10.24 18.09 0.03
CA ASN A 79 -11.59 18.28 -0.49
C ASN A 79 -12.63 18.37 0.62
#